data_AF-A0A2E6MSS0-F1
#
_entry.id   AF-A0A2E6MSS0-F1
#
_cell.length_a   1.000
_cell.length_b   1.000
_cell.length_c   1.000
_cell.angle_alpha   90.00
_cell.angle_beta   90.00
_cell.angle_gamma   90.00
#
_symmetry.space_group_name_H-M   'P 1'
#
loop_
_entity.id
_entity.type
_entity.pdbx_description
1 polymer ?
#
loop_
_entity_poly.entity_id
_entity_poly.type
_entity_poly.pdbx_seq_one_letter_code
_entity_poly.pdbx_strand_id
1 'polypeptide(L)' 'MKEGPMKEQVDRDTQGVIKQVFITYRKKDGMLVKETTERKFYGDGDYNDSYIHEPLVNLEG' A
#
# COMPACT_ATOMS: atom_id res chain seq x y z
N MET A 1 6.93 12.09 -6.03
CA MET A 1 7.23 10.81 -6.72
C MET A 1 7.64 11.14 -8.14
N LYS A 2 8.50 10.34 -8.78
CA LYS A 2 8.78 10.52 -10.22
C LYS A 2 7.54 10.12 -11.02
N GLU A 3 7.36 10.73 -12.19
CA GLU A 3 6.32 10.35 -13.14
C GLU A 3 6.42 8.87 -13.51
N GLY A 4 5.27 8.23 -13.69
CA GLY A 4 5.17 6.82 -14.03
C GLY A 4 3.94 6.14 -13.44
N PRO A 5 3.73 4.85 -13.76
CA PRO A 5 2.46 4.15 -13.55
C PRO A 5 2.04 4.09 -12.07
N MET A 6 2.99 4.03 -11.14
CA MET A 6 2.68 4.06 -9.71
C MET A 6 2.16 5.43 -9.26
N LYS A 7 2.76 6.52 -9.74
CA LYS A 7 2.33 7.88 -9.42
C LYS A 7 0.96 8.16 -10.03
N GLU A 8 0.75 7.77 -11.28
CA GLU A 8 -0.55 7.84 -11.96
C GLU A 8 -1.65 7.10 -11.20
N GLN A 9 -1.35 5.93 -10.63
CA GLN A 9 -2.33 5.14 -9.87
C GLN A 9 -2.68 5.78 -8.52
N VAL A 10 -1.71 6.42 -7.86
CA VAL A 10 -1.94 7.15 -6.60
C VAL A 10 -2.76 8.42 -6.83
N ASP A 11 -2.54 9.10 -7.95
CA ASP A 11 -3.20 10.37 -8.27
C ASP A 11 -4.56 10.19 -8.98
N ARG A 12 -4.90 8.97 -9.38
CA ARG A 12 -6.15 8.68 -10.09
C ARG A 12 -7.35 8.99 -9.20
N ASP A 13 -8.41 9.52 -9.83
CA ASP A 13 -9.72 9.67 -9.20
C ASP A 13 -10.20 8.35 -8.59
N THR A 14 -10.78 8.46 -7.39
CA THR A 14 -11.27 7.34 -6.59
C THR A 14 -12.78 7.14 -6.71
N GLN A 15 -13.47 7.95 -7.55
CA GLN A 15 -14.88 7.77 -7.84
C GLN A 15 -15.18 6.35 -8.36
N GLY A 16 -16.05 5.63 -7.66
CA GLY A 16 -16.42 4.25 -7.99
C GLY A 16 -15.41 3.18 -7.55
N VAL A 17 -14.30 3.56 -6.91
CA VAL A 17 -13.33 2.62 -6.35
C VAL A 17 -13.84 2.11 -5.00
N ILE A 18 -13.98 0.79 -4.86
CA ILE A 18 -14.45 0.16 -3.62
C ILE A 18 -13.29 -0.18 -2.65
N LYS A 19 -12.08 -0.34 -3.19
CA LYS A 19 -10.88 -0.71 -2.43
C LYS A 19 -9.61 -0.38 -3.21
N GLN A 20 -8.61 0.16 -2.53
CA GLN A 20 -7.23 0.31 -3.03
C GLN A 20 -6.27 -0.45 -2.11
N VAL A 21 -5.30 -1.14 -2.71
CA VAL A 21 -4.26 -1.87 -1.96
C VAL A 21 -2.90 -1.57 -2.56
N PHE A 22 -1.97 -1.15 -1.71
CA PHE A 22 -0.57 -0.98 -2.05
C PHE A 22 0.25 -1.99 -1.27
N ILE A 23 0.91 -2.90 -1.99
CA ILE A 23 1.83 -3.88 -1.41
C ILE A 23 3.24 -3.44 -1.73
N THR A 24 4.02 -3.15 -0.69
CA THR A 24 5.42 -2.75 -0.80
C THR A 24 6.29 -3.79 -0.12
N TYR A 25 7.27 -4.32 -0.84
CA TYR A 25 8.32 -5.13 -0.25
C TYR A 25 9.51 -4.23 0.05
N ARG A 26 9.96 -4.22 1.30
CA ARG A 26 11.03 -3.34 1.78
C ARG A 26 12.09 -4.15 2.50
N LYS A 27 13.36 -3.88 2.18
CA LYS A 27 14.49 -4.26 3.05
C LYS A 27 14.61 -3.19 4.13
N LYS A 28 14.47 -3.57 5.40
CA LYS A 28 14.51 -2.67 6.54
C LYS A 28 15.12 -3.40 7.73
N ASP A 29 16.15 -2.81 8.35
CA ASP A 29 16.78 -3.32 9.57
C ASP A 29 17.17 -4.81 9.47
N GLY A 30 17.87 -5.18 8.39
CA GLY A 30 18.28 -6.56 8.14
C GLY A 30 17.14 -7.51 7.73
N MET A 31 15.88 -7.07 7.68
CA MET A 31 14.72 -7.89 7.34
C MET A 31 14.13 -7.55 5.98
N LEU A 32 13.65 -8.55 5.24
CA LEU A 32 12.64 -8.35 4.21
C LEU A 32 11.26 -8.27 4.87
N VAL A 33 10.55 -7.20 4.59
CA VAL A 33 9.21 -6.92 5.11
C VAL A 33 8.25 -6.71 3.96
N LYS A 34 7.03 -7.21 4.09
CA LYS A 34 5.89 -6.83 3.25
C LYS A 34 5.00 -5.85 4.02
N GLU A 35 4.84 -4.66 3.47
CA GLU A 35 3.97 -3.60 3.95
C GLU A 35 2.72 -3.57 3.06
N THR A 36 1.54 -3.73 3.65
CA THR A 36 0.26 -3.62 2.92
C THR A 36 -0.50 -2.43 3.45
N THR A 37 -0.73 -1.41 2.61
CA THR A 37 -1.65 -0.31 2.89
C THR A 37 -2.94 -0.57 2.14
N GLU A 38 -4.05 -0.67 2.85
CA GLU A 38 -5.38 -0.87 2.27
C GLU A 38 -6.29 0.30 2.63
N ARG A 39 -6.95 0.87 1.61
CA ARG A 39 -8.09 1.77 1.76
C ARG A 39 -9.35 1.07 1.30
N LYS A 40 -10.38 1.02 2.16
CA LYS A 40 -11.70 0.49 1.82
C LYS A 40 -12.71 1.64 1.85
N PHE A 41 -13.37 1.87 0.73
CA PHE A 41 -14.36 2.93 0.59
C PHE A 41 -15.76 2.42 0.98
N TYR A 42 -16.55 3.31 1.54
CA TYR A 42 -17.95 3.13 1.89
C TYR A 42 -18.81 4.15 1.12
N GLY A 43 -20.12 4.11 1.33
CA GLY A 43 -21.03 5.10 0.75
C GLY A 43 -20.63 6.53 1.12
N ASP A 44 -21.01 7.48 0.26
CA ASP A 44 -20.87 8.93 0.49
C ASP A 44 -19.42 9.44 0.67
N GLY A 45 -18.44 8.69 0.15
CA GLY A 45 -17.03 9.09 0.15
C GLY A 45 -16.30 8.80 1.47
N ASP A 46 -16.95 8.12 2.41
CA ASP A 46 -16.32 7.61 3.63
C ASP A 46 -15.34 6.46 3.31
N TYR A 47 -14.31 6.27 4.14
CA TYR A 47 -13.34 5.21 3.97
C TYR A 47 -12.65 4.82 5.28
N ASN A 48 -12.16 3.58 5.34
CA ASN A 48 -11.27 3.10 6.39
C ASN A 48 -9.93 2.71 5.78
N ASP A 49 -8.86 3.19 6.40
CA ASP A 49 -7.50 2.82 6.07
C ASP A 49 -6.94 1.81 7.08
N SER A 50 -6.19 0.84 6.58
CA SER A 50 -5.47 -0.13 7.38
C SER A 50 -4.05 -0.30 6.86
N TYR A 51 -3.14 -0.61 7.78
CA TYR A 51 -1.74 -0.84 7.47
C TYR A 51 -1.27 -2.12 8.16
N ILE A 52 -0.66 -3.02 7.39
CA ILE A 52 -0.17 -4.32 7.85
C ILE A 52 1.33 -4.38 7.57
N HIS A 53 2.10 -4.78 8.57
CA HIS A 53 3.54 -4.96 8.48
C HIS A 53 3.90 -6.42 8.79
N GLU A 54 4.35 -7.14 7.76
CA GLU A 54 4.64 -8.58 7.83
C GLU A 54 6.15 -8.80 7.63
N PRO A 55 6.93 -9.08 8.69
CA PRO A 55 8.32 -9.52 8.55
C PRO A 55 8.35 -10.88 7.85
N LEU A 56 9.17 -11.04 6.81
CA LEU A 56 9.24 -12.25 5.99
C LEU A 56 10.50 -13.06 6.24
N VAL A 57 11.68 -12.42 6.13
CA VAL A 57 12.98 -13.12 6.11
C VAL A 57 14.06 -12.24 6.74
N ASN A 58 14.94 -12.82 7.57
CA ASN A 58 16.18 -12.17 7.95
C ASN A 58 17.19 -12.29 6.81
N LEU A 59 17.69 -11.15 6.34
CA LEU A 59 18.65 -11.02 5.25
C LEU A 59 20.09 -11.01 5.74
N GLU A 60 20.30 -10.89 7.05
CA GLU A 60 21.60 -11.01 7.68
C GLU A 60 21.85 -12.48 8.04
N GLY A 61 23.04 -12.95 7.69
CA GLY A 61 23.57 -14.27 7.97
C GLY A 61 25.00 -14.18 8.49
#